data_AF-A0A2V9VUC3-F1
#
_entry.id   AF-A0A2V9VUC3-F1
#
_cell.length_a   1.000
_cell.length_b   1.000
_cell.length_c   1.000
_cell.angle_alpha   90.00
_cell.angle_beta   90.00
_cell.angle_gamma   90.00
#
_symmetry.space_group_name_H-M   'P 1'
#
loop_
_entity.id
_entity.type
_entity.pdbx_description
1 polymer ?
#
loop_
_entity_poly.entity_id
_entity_poly.type
_entity_poly.pdbx_seq_one_letter_code
_entity_poly.pdbx_strand_id
1 'polypeptide(L)'
;MIPSSAPASPPAFRFKAPREPLLWAAVAYSCGIIAGVYLWRPVLWWVVAAVGFVGAAAYFSRRRSHLGWAIAMGAFFFAGALHIQIQGPSVVDTSIERYADRQELHIVAHVTRDGRIQQAGFNEIKQTVDIETEQVETATGQGQAIHSGVRLGIYGPRQNAAIASENLDANVPGFVGASMPALHYGDRIRLWCKLRVPRNFRNPGAFDYQGYLADRGIAALGSAKIENVELLPGFSGGRFAQWRSRLHRSVVAKVNELWAPRDAALIDAMLIGEDAFLDRDTRVDFQRSGTYHVLVVSGMNVTILSFVVFWTLRRLRMSDIPATLLTVAFCVVYAFATDVGAPVWRATLMCAIYLGTRLLYRDRAMLNALAAAAMGLLVFDPRQLFTASFQMTFICVLIVAAIGIPMLQRTSQLQKRALMNWDSNDYAALLPPRVAQFRVELQLMAEFAPRRHFFWEPGNWSSSQPYCS
;
A
#
# COMPACT_ATOMS: atom_id res chain seq x y z
N MET A 1 18.99 31.12 -62.51
CA MET A 1 19.00 29.70 -62.14
C MET A 1 19.03 29.61 -60.63
N ILE A 2 17.89 29.34 -60.01
CA ILE A 2 17.77 29.16 -58.56
C ILE A 2 18.16 27.70 -58.27
N PRO A 3 19.11 27.41 -57.37
CA PRO A 3 19.51 26.04 -57.09
C PRO A 3 18.35 25.31 -56.40
N SER A 4 17.93 24.19 -56.98
CA SER A 4 16.91 23.32 -56.43
C SER A 4 17.38 22.76 -55.09
N SER A 5 16.79 23.25 -53.99
CA SER A 5 16.94 22.63 -52.67
C SER A 5 16.26 21.26 -52.72
N ALA A 6 17.07 20.19 -52.66
CA ALA A 6 16.57 18.83 -52.52
C ALA A 6 15.63 18.74 -51.30
N PRO A 7 14.50 18.00 -51.37
CA PRO A 7 13.61 17.85 -50.23
C PRO A 7 14.36 17.16 -49.09
N ALA A 8 14.42 17.82 -47.94
CA ALA A 8 15.00 17.27 -46.73
C ALA A 8 14.34 15.93 -46.41
N SER A 9 15.14 14.85 -46.39
CA SER A 9 14.67 13.52 -46.00
C SER A 9 13.93 13.59 -44.65
N PRO A 10 12.79 12.89 -44.49
CA PRO A 10 12.03 12.94 -43.25
C PRO A 10 12.89 12.50 -42.07
N PRO A 11 12.77 13.13 -40.89
CA PRO A 11 13.57 12.78 -39.72
C PRO A 11 13.34 11.31 -39.37
N ALA A 12 14.38 10.50 -39.53
CA ALA A 12 14.37 9.11 -39.10
C ALA A 12 14.26 9.05 -37.57
N PHE A 13 13.05 8.86 -37.06
CA PHE A 13 12.79 8.66 -35.64
C PHE A 13 13.32 7.29 -35.19
N ARG A 14 14.63 7.19 -34.98
CA ARG A 14 15.24 6.06 -34.30
C ARG A 14 14.83 6.10 -32.83
N PHE A 15 13.86 5.27 -32.46
CA PHE A 15 13.57 4.94 -31.07
C PHE A 15 14.79 4.24 -30.47
N LYS A 16 15.70 5.01 -29.88
CA LYS A 16 16.77 4.44 -29.05
C LYS A 16 16.09 3.94 -27.77
N ALA A 17 16.16 2.64 -27.51
CA ALA A 17 15.62 2.07 -26.27
C ALA A 17 16.20 2.85 -25.07
N PRO A 18 15.36 3.33 -24.14
CA PRO A 18 15.84 4.01 -22.95
C PRO A 18 16.77 3.07 -22.18
N ARG A 19 17.90 3.60 -21.70
CA ARG A 19 18.79 2.85 -20.82
C ARG A 19 18.17 2.83 -19.43
N GLU A 20 17.89 1.62 -18.93
CA GLU A 20 17.23 1.41 -17.64
C GLU A 20 18.16 0.69 -16.66
N PRO A 21 19.24 1.34 -16.19
CA PRO A 21 20.24 0.69 -15.36
C PRO A 21 19.67 0.25 -14.00
N LEU A 22 18.69 0.99 -13.49
CA LEU A 22 18.14 0.77 -12.16
C LEU A 22 17.19 -0.43 -12.14
N LEU A 23 16.51 -0.70 -13.26
CA LEU A 23 15.71 -1.92 -13.45
C LEU A 23 16.58 -3.17 -13.35
N TRP A 24 17.72 -3.19 -14.05
CA TRP A 24 18.63 -4.33 -13.96
C TRP A 24 19.21 -4.51 -12.56
N ALA A 25 19.58 -3.42 -11.87
CA ALA A 25 20.05 -3.48 -10.49
C ALA A 25 18.99 -4.09 -9.54
N ALA A 26 17.73 -3.68 -9.67
CA ALA A 26 16.62 -4.21 -8.87
C ALA A 26 16.36 -5.70 -9.16
N VAL A 27 16.46 -6.13 -10.42
CA VAL A 27 16.34 -7.54 -10.81
C VAL A 27 17.47 -8.36 -10.18
N ALA A 28 18.72 -7.92 -10.29
CA ALA A 28 19.85 -8.63 -9.70
C ALA A 28 19.76 -8.71 -8.17
N TYR A 29 19.35 -7.63 -7.51
CA TYR A 29 19.11 -7.61 -6.07
C TYR A 29 18.01 -8.62 -5.67
N SER A 30 16.91 -8.68 -6.44
CA SER A 30 15.81 -9.62 -6.21
C SER A 30 16.25 -11.08 -6.42
N CYS A 31 17.02 -11.35 -7.48
CA CYS A 31 17.64 -12.67 -7.69
C CYS A 31 18.57 -13.05 -6.54
N GLY A 32 19.30 -12.07 -5.99
CA GLY A 32 20.14 -12.23 -4.80
C GLY A 32 19.34 -12.67 -3.58
N ILE A 33 18.22 -12.01 -3.29
CA ILE A 33 17.32 -12.37 -2.18
C ILE A 33 16.83 -13.81 -2.36
N ILE A 34 16.35 -14.18 -3.55
CA ILE A 34 15.88 -15.53 -3.86
C ILE A 34 17.01 -16.55 -3.62
N ALA A 35 18.21 -16.28 -4.14
CA ALA A 35 19.36 -17.15 -3.92
C ALA A 35 19.73 -17.26 -2.43
N GLY A 36 19.64 -16.18 -1.66
CA GLY A 36 19.91 -16.18 -0.22
C GLY A 36 18.93 -17.03 0.59
N VAL A 37 17.68 -17.19 0.11
CA VAL A 37 16.66 -18.06 0.73
C VAL A 37 16.90 -19.53 0.40
N TYR A 38 17.17 -19.87 -0.87
CA TYR A 38 17.31 -21.26 -1.30
C TYR A 38 18.71 -21.85 -1.10
N LEU A 39 19.77 -21.03 -1.16
CA LEU A 39 21.16 -21.46 -0.97
C LEU A 39 21.65 -20.95 0.38
N TRP A 40 21.38 -21.71 1.43
CA TRP A 40 21.89 -21.39 2.76
C TRP A 40 23.42 -21.55 2.78
N ARG A 41 24.14 -20.45 3.05
CA ARG A 41 25.60 -20.39 3.20
C ARG A 41 25.94 -19.48 4.38
N PRO A 42 27.11 -19.65 5.03
CA PRO A 42 27.51 -18.78 6.14
C PRO A 42 27.57 -17.32 5.70
N VAL A 43 27.09 -16.40 6.56
CA VAL A 43 27.05 -14.94 6.32
C VAL A 43 28.39 -14.39 5.83
N LEU A 44 29.50 -14.92 6.36
CA LEU A 44 30.87 -14.54 5.99
C LEU A 44 31.15 -14.66 4.48
N TRP A 45 30.62 -15.69 3.82
CA TRP A 45 30.81 -15.91 2.38
C TRP A 45 30.17 -14.80 1.55
N TRP A 46 28.97 -14.36 1.94
CA TRP A 46 28.26 -13.28 1.26
C TRP A 46 28.92 -11.93 1.48
N VAL A 47 29.45 -11.67 2.69
CA VAL A 47 30.22 -10.45 2.98
C VAL A 47 31.48 -10.39 2.12
N VAL A 48 32.27 -11.47 2.08
CA VAL A 48 33.50 -11.53 1.28
C VAL A 48 33.19 -11.36 -0.21
N ALA A 49 32.15 -12.03 -0.72
CA ALA A 49 31.72 -11.89 -2.10
C ALA A 49 31.23 -10.46 -2.42
N ALA A 50 30.39 -9.87 -1.57
CA ALA A 50 29.88 -8.51 -1.78
C ALA A 50 31.01 -7.48 -1.82
N VAL A 51 31.94 -7.52 -0.85
CA VAL A 51 33.09 -6.61 -0.80
C VAL A 51 34.01 -6.80 -2.00
N GLY A 52 34.31 -8.05 -2.37
CA GLY A 52 35.13 -8.37 -3.54
C GLY A 52 34.54 -7.85 -4.85
N PHE A 53 33.23 -8.03 -5.07
CA PHE A 53 32.55 -7.56 -6.26
C PHE A 53 32.42 -6.02 -6.31
N VAL A 54 32.19 -5.35 -5.17
CA VAL A 54 32.19 -3.87 -5.12
C VAL A 54 33.58 -3.31 -5.46
N GLY A 55 34.65 -3.88 -4.89
CA GLY A 55 36.03 -3.48 -5.19
C GLY A 55 36.40 -3.70 -6.66
N ALA A 56 36.02 -4.85 -7.23
CA ALA A 56 36.22 -5.15 -8.63
C ALA A 56 35.40 -4.23 -9.56
N ALA A 57 34.16 -3.89 -9.19
CA ALA A 57 33.33 -2.97 -9.96
C ALA A 57 33.95 -1.56 -10.00
N ALA A 58 34.43 -1.06 -8.86
CA ALA A 58 35.10 0.24 -8.77
C ALA A 58 36.38 0.29 -9.62
N TYR A 59 37.16 -0.80 -9.62
CA TYR A 59 38.39 -0.91 -10.41
C TYR A 59 38.13 -0.99 -11.92
N PHE A 60 37.20 -1.87 -12.35
CA PHE A 60 36.92 -2.10 -13.77
C PHE A 60 36.04 -1.02 -14.41
N SER A 61 35.27 -0.25 -13.63
CA SER A 61 34.45 0.87 -14.09
C SER A 61 35.26 1.89 -14.91
N ARG A 62 36.53 2.11 -14.55
CA ARG A 62 37.42 3.07 -15.24
C ARG A 62 38.14 2.49 -16.48
N ARG A 63 38.22 1.17 -16.64
CA ARG A 63 38.99 0.51 -17.72
C ARG A 63 38.12 -0.16 -18.79
N ARG A 64 37.02 -0.80 -18.41
CA ARG A 64 36.08 -1.48 -19.32
C ARG A 64 34.64 -1.33 -18.81
N SER A 65 33.89 -0.40 -19.40
CA SER A 65 32.53 -0.06 -18.97
C SER A 65 31.56 -1.24 -18.98
N HIS A 66 31.68 -2.17 -19.94
CA HIS A 66 30.80 -3.35 -20.02
C HIS A 66 31.09 -4.40 -18.93
N LEU A 67 32.38 -4.59 -18.59
CA LEU A 67 32.79 -5.49 -17.50
C LEU A 67 32.46 -4.87 -16.13
N GLY A 68 32.68 -3.56 -15.96
CA GLY A 68 32.27 -2.84 -14.76
C GLY A 68 30.76 -2.93 -14.51
N TRP A 69 29.94 -2.86 -15.56
CA TRP A 69 28.48 -3.02 -15.45
C TRP A 69 28.08 -4.44 -15.02
N ALA A 70 28.68 -5.48 -15.60
CA ALA A 70 28.40 -6.87 -15.22
C ALA A 70 28.83 -7.18 -13.77
N ILE A 71 29.98 -6.67 -13.34
CA ILE A 71 30.49 -6.87 -11.98
C ILE A 71 29.63 -6.09 -10.97
N ALA A 72 29.18 -4.87 -11.31
CA ALA A 72 28.24 -4.11 -10.48
C ALA A 72 26.92 -4.88 -10.28
N MET A 73 26.44 -5.57 -11.31
CA MET A 73 25.26 -6.44 -11.21
C MET A 73 25.48 -7.58 -10.20
N GLY A 74 26.66 -8.20 -10.24
CA GLY A 74 27.08 -9.20 -9.25
C GLY A 74 27.10 -8.64 -7.83
N ALA A 75 27.59 -7.41 -7.65
CA ALA A 75 27.59 -6.75 -6.34
C ALA A 75 26.17 -6.58 -5.76
N PHE A 76 25.19 -6.15 -6.58
CA PHE A 76 23.79 -6.07 -6.17
C PHE A 76 23.19 -7.45 -5.82
N PHE A 77 23.55 -8.49 -6.58
CA PHE A 77 23.12 -9.86 -6.28
C PHE A 77 23.63 -10.34 -4.91
N PHE A 78 24.93 -10.20 -4.63
CA PHE A 78 25.48 -10.60 -3.32
C PHE A 78 24.97 -9.73 -2.18
N ALA A 79 24.73 -8.43 -2.42
CA ALA A 79 24.13 -7.55 -1.43
C ALA A 79 22.70 -8.00 -1.05
N GLY A 80 21.88 -8.39 -2.03
CA GLY A 80 20.54 -8.92 -1.77
C GLY A 80 20.55 -10.22 -0.98
N ALA A 81 21.46 -11.14 -1.31
CA ALA A 81 21.63 -12.41 -0.59
C ALA A 81 22.14 -12.21 0.84
N LEU A 82 23.05 -11.26 1.05
CA LEU A 82 23.54 -10.87 2.38
C LEU A 82 22.41 -10.26 3.22
N HIS A 83 21.59 -9.39 2.61
CA HIS A 83 20.54 -8.66 3.32
C HIS A 83 19.50 -9.59 3.96
N ILE A 84 19.02 -10.59 3.22
CA ILE A 84 18.05 -11.57 3.75
C ILE A 84 18.65 -12.43 4.88
N GLN A 85 19.96 -12.70 4.85
CA GLN A 85 20.62 -13.48 5.90
C GLN A 85 20.91 -12.67 7.15
N ILE A 86 21.23 -11.37 7.02
CA ILE A 86 21.42 -10.48 8.17
C ILE A 86 20.12 -10.33 8.97
N GLN A 87 18.97 -10.23 8.30
CA GLN A 87 17.69 -10.15 8.99
C GLN A 87 17.32 -11.45 9.75
N GLY A 88 17.90 -12.60 9.36
CA GLY A 88 17.63 -13.89 9.99
C GLY A 88 16.14 -14.31 9.91
N PRO A 89 15.77 -15.48 10.44
CA PRO A 89 14.38 -15.80 10.75
C PRO A 89 13.83 -14.80 11.78
N SER A 90 12.52 -14.51 11.75
CA SER A 90 11.92 -13.63 12.74
C SER A 90 12.09 -14.33 14.09
N VAL A 91 12.89 -13.75 14.99
CA VAL A 91 13.11 -14.31 16.33
C VAL A 91 11.84 -14.07 17.12
N VAL A 92 10.90 -14.99 16.97
CA VAL A 92 9.72 -15.07 17.82
C VAL A 92 10.08 -15.95 19.00
N ASP A 93 9.78 -15.50 20.21
CA ASP A 93 9.98 -16.30 21.40
C ASP A 93 9.03 -17.50 21.38
N THR A 94 9.54 -18.66 20.96
CA THR A 94 8.78 -19.92 20.88
C THR A 94 8.62 -20.60 22.23
N SER A 95 9.09 -20.01 23.33
CA SER A 95 8.91 -20.56 24.68
C SER A 95 7.43 -20.79 25.01
N ILE A 96 6.52 -19.98 24.46
CA ILE A 96 5.08 -20.12 24.66
C ILE A 96 4.46 -21.32 23.93
N GLU A 97 5.14 -21.88 22.91
CA GLU A 97 4.65 -23.04 22.17
C GLU A 97 4.54 -24.28 23.06
N ARG A 98 5.37 -24.39 24.11
CA ARG A 98 5.32 -25.48 25.09
C ARG A 98 4.02 -25.51 25.89
N TYR A 99 3.34 -24.38 25.98
CA TYR A 99 2.05 -24.23 26.67
C TYR A 99 0.87 -24.33 25.69
N ALA A 100 1.10 -24.50 24.39
CA ALA A 100 0.06 -24.53 23.37
C ALA A 100 -0.66 -25.90 23.22
N ASP A 101 -0.85 -26.61 24.33
CA ASP A 101 -1.47 -27.95 24.41
C ASP A 101 -3.01 -27.90 24.60
N ARG A 102 -3.65 -26.75 24.34
CA ARG A 102 -5.09 -26.50 24.53
C ARG A 102 -5.56 -26.60 25.98
N GLN A 103 -4.65 -26.64 26.95
CA GLN A 103 -5.00 -26.48 28.36
C GLN A 103 -5.41 -25.04 28.66
N GLU A 104 -6.17 -24.85 29.72
CA GLU A 104 -6.57 -23.52 30.19
C GLU A 104 -5.38 -22.89 30.93
N LEU A 105 -4.94 -21.75 30.40
CA LEU A 105 -3.83 -20.98 30.94
C LEU A 105 -4.35 -19.64 31.41
N HIS A 106 -3.82 -19.21 32.53
CA HIS A 106 -4.05 -17.90 33.07
C HIS A 106 -2.92 -16.99 32.61
N ILE A 107 -3.24 -16.00 31.77
CA ILE A 107 -2.24 -15.16 31.11
C ILE A 107 -2.44 -13.73 31.58
N VAL A 108 -1.36 -13.13 32.09
CA VAL A 108 -1.23 -11.68 32.23
C VAL A 108 -0.47 -11.16 31.03
N ALA A 109 -1.10 -10.28 30.27
CA ALA A 109 -0.58 -9.74 29.03
C ALA A 109 -0.93 -8.26 28.90
N HIS A 110 -0.23 -7.56 28.02
CA HIS A 110 -0.57 -6.21 27.65
C HIS A 110 -0.93 -6.11 26.16
N VAL A 111 -1.82 -5.20 25.84
CA VAL A 111 -2.37 -5.05 24.49
C VAL A 111 -1.38 -4.30 23.61
N THR A 112 -0.88 -4.95 22.55
CA THR A 112 0.09 -4.36 21.61
C THR A 112 -0.55 -3.72 20.39
N ARG A 113 -1.82 -4.02 20.11
CA ARG A 113 -2.66 -3.31 19.12
C ARG A 113 -4.10 -3.21 19.61
N ASP A 114 -4.75 -2.10 19.28
CA ASP A 114 -6.17 -1.89 19.59
C ASP A 114 -7.01 -3.07 19.09
N GLY A 115 -7.97 -3.50 19.92
CA GLY A 115 -8.80 -4.64 19.63
C GLY A 115 -9.82 -4.34 18.53
N ARG A 116 -9.82 -5.14 17.46
CA ARG A 116 -10.80 -5.01 16.37
C ARG A 116 -12.03 -5.83 16.68
N ILE A 117 -13.15 -5.16 16.89
CA ILE A 117 -14.44 -5.79 17.16
C ILE A 117 -15.10 -6.16 15.83
N GLN A 118 -15.41 -7.42 15.61
CA GLN A 118 -16.08 -7.89 14.40
C GLN A 118 -17.33 -8.69 14.78
N GLN A 119 -18.41 -8.57 14.01
CA GLN A 119 -19.56 -9.45 14.16
C GLN A 119 -19.19 -10.87 13.67
N ALA A 120 -19.31 -11.86 14.54
CA ALA A 120 -19.10 -13.27 14.23
C ALA A 120 -20.44 -14.02 14.33
N GLY A 121 -20.91 -14.63 13.24
CA GLY A 121 -22.15 -15.42 13.26
C GLY A 121 -23.44 -14.60 13.49
N PHE A 122 -24.54 -15.28 13.80
CA PHE A 122 -25.89 -14.67 13.88
C PHE A 122 -26.17 -13.94 15.22
N ASN A 123 -25.29 -14.05 16.22
CA ASN A 123 -25.45 -13.34 17.51
C ASN A 123 -24.17 -13.23 18.38
N GLU A 124 -22.98 -13.44 17.82
CA GLU A 124 -21.72 -13.36 18.57
C GLU A 124 -20.91 -12.14 18.11
N ILE A 125 -20.21 -11.53 19.06
CA ILE A 125 -19.22 -10.51 18.76
C ILE A 125 -17.86 -11.13 19.06
N LYS A 126 -16.94 -11.00 18.09
CA LYS A 126 -15.57 -11.45 18.22
C LYS A 126 -14.64 -10.24 18.19
N GLN A 127 -13.88 -10.03 19.25
CA GLN A 127 -12.81 -9.04 19.26
C GLN A 127 -11.48 -9.75 19.07
N THR A 128 -10.74 -9.35 18.03
CA THR A 128 -9.39 -9.85 17.78
C THR A 128 -8.39 -8.84 18.31
N VAL A 129 -7.52 -9.27 19.22
CA VAL A 129 -6.53 -8.42 19.86
C VAL A 129 -5.16 -9.07 19.74
N ASP A 130 -4.15 -8.29 19.35
CA ASP A 130 -2.76 -8.70 19.44
C ASP A 130 -2.23 -8.30 20.82
N ILE A 131 -1.78 -9.27 21.62
CA ILE A 131 -1.31 -9.09 22.99
C ILE A 131 0.12 -9.61 23.11
N GLU A 132 0.89 -9.02 24.01
CA GLU A 132 2.21 -9.55 24.38
C GLU A 132 2.14 -10.04 25.82
N THR A 133 2.51 -11.30 26.01
CA THR A 133 2.48 -11.96 27.31
C THR A 133 3.55 -11.34 28.23
N GLU A 134 3.22 -11.24 29.51
CA GLU A 134 4.16 -10.84 30.55
C GLU A 134 4.38 -11.99 31.53
N GLN A 135 3.29 -12.67 31.90
CA GLN A 135 3.32 -13.86 32.74
C GLN A 135 2.30 -14.89 32.25
N VAL A 136 2.70 -16.15 32.24
CA VAL A 136 1.85 -17.29 31.94
C VAL A 136 1.83 -18.20 33.15
N GLU A 137 0.64 -18.37 33.73
CA GLU A 137 0.36 -19.26 34.85
C GLU A 137 -0.41 -20.48 34.35
N THR A 138 0.11 -21.66 34.64
CA THR A 138 -0.60 -22.92 34.37
C THR A 138 -1.63 -23.17 35.46
N ALA A 139 -2.70 -23.92 35.20
CA ALA A 139 -3.71 -24.31 36.20
C ALA A 139 -3.13 -24.99 37.46
N THR A 140 -1.88 -25.46 37.39
CA THR A 140 -1.10 -26.05 38.50
C THR A 140 -0.32 -25.03 39.35
N GLY A 141 -0.47 -23.72 39.10
CA GLY A 141 0.12 -22.65 39.91
C GLY A 141 1.59 -22.32 39.61
N GLN A 142 2.19 -22.91 38.56
CA GLN A 142 3.52 -22.52 38.09
C GLN A 142 3.41 -21.35 37.11
N GLY A 143 3.83 -20.17 37.57
CA GLY A 143 3.91 -18.94 36.78
C GLY A 143 5.31 -18.72 36.21
N GLN A 144 5.43 -18.53 34.90
CA GLN A 144 6.68 -18.14 34.25
C GLN A 144 6.50 -16.82 33.49
N ALA A 145 7.46 -15.91 33.65
CA ALA A 145 7.50 -14.69 32.86
C ALA A 145 7.93 -15.04 31.43
N ILE A 146 7.01 -14.87 30.49
CA ILE A 146 7.23 -15.16 29.07
C ILE A 146 6.78 -13.93 28.30
N HIS A 147 7.66 -13.43 27.43
CA HIS A 147 7.42 -12.27 26.58
C HIS A 147 7.24 -12.71 25.14
N SER A 148 6.05 -13.25 24.86
CA SER A 148 5.69 -13.71 23.52
C SER A 148 4.41 -13.05 23.04
N GLY A 149 4.38 -12.65 21.76
CA GLY A 149 3.18 -12.15 21.10
C GLY A 149 2.16 -13.26 20.86
N VAL A 150 0.90 -12.99 21.18
CA VAL A 150 -0.24 -13.89 21.02
C VAL A 150 -1.37 -13.11 20.36
N ARG A 151 -2.03 -13.71 19.37
CA ARG A 151 -3.30 -13.15 18.84
C ARG A 151 -4.47 -13.84 19.52
N LEU A 152 -5.25 -13.06 20.26
CA LEU A 152 -6.39 -13.53 21.02
C LEU A 152 -7.70 -13.21 20.28
N GLY A 153 -8.57 -14.20 20.15
CA GLY A 153 -9.98 -14.00 19.82
C GLY A 153 -10.83 -14.06 21.08
N ILE A 154 -11.45 -12.95 21.45
CA ILE A 154 -12.39 -12.86 22.57
C ILE A 154 -13.80 -12.97 22.01
N TYR A 155 -14.61 -13.87 22.56
CA TYR A 155 -15.98 -14.13 22.12
C TYR A 155 -16.98 -13.73 23.21
N GLY A 156 -18.07 -13.05 22.82
CA GLY A 156 -19.16 -12.66 23.72
C GLY A 156 -20.53 -12.60 23.03
N PRO A 157 -21.65 -12.83 23.75
CA PRO A 157 -23.00 -12.72 23.21
C PRO A 157 -23.42 -11.25 22.99
N ARG A 158 -24.11 -10.96 21.86
CA ARG A 158 -24.51 -9.60 21.43
C ARG A 158 -25.47 -8.88 22.39
N GLN A 159 -26.28 -9.59 23.18
CA GLN A 159 -27.33 -8.99 24.03
C GLN A 159 -26.80 -7.99 25.07
N ASN A 160 -25.55 -8.09 25.49
CA ASN A 160 -25.00 -7.22 26.53
C ASN A 160 -24.39 -5.90 25.99
N ALA A 161 -24.22 -5.74 24.67
CA ALA A 161 -23.65 -4.50 24.11
C ALA A 161 -24.70 -3.37 23.94
N ALA A 162 -25.97 -3.72 23.72
CA ALA A 162 -27.05 -2.74 23.50
C ALA A 162 -27.59 -2.12 24.80
N ILE A 163 -27.40 -2.76 25.96
CA ILE A 163 -27.93 -2.30 27.25
C ILE A 163 -27.02 -1.25 27.91
N ALA A 164 -25.74 -1.17 27.50
CA ALA A 164 -24.77 -0.26 28.11
C ALA A 164 -24.82 1.19 27.57
N SER A 165 -25.49 1.44 26.45
CA SER A 165 -25.71 2.82 25.97
C SER A 165 -26.87 3.53 26.68
N GLU A 166 -27.70 2.80 27.45
CA GLU A 166 -28.93 3.33 28.04
C GLU A 166 -28.87 3.49 29.57
N ASN A 167 -27.93 2.82 30.25
CA ASN A 167 -27.77 2.93 31.70
C ASN A 167 -26.36 3.40 32.07
N LEU A 168 -26.15 4.71 31.96
CA LEU A 168 -24.97 5.42 32.46
C LEU A 168 -25.26 6.05 33.83
N ASP A 169 -25.98 5.35 34.71
CA ASP A 169 -26.25 5.78 36.09
C ASP A 169 -26.51 4.56 37.00
N ALA A 170 -25.45 3.92 37.50
CA ALA A 170 -25.54 3.13 38.74
C ALA A 170 -24.14 2.76 39.29
N ASN A 171 -23.83 3.36 40.43
CA ASN A 171 -22.66 3.12 41.25
C ASN A 171 -22.82 1.77 41.99
N VAL A 172 -22.19 0.69 41.51
CA VAL A 172 -22.03 -0.58 42.26
C VAL A 172 -20.62 -1.15 42.03
N PRO A 173 -19.81 -1.39 43.07
CA PRO A 173 -18.51 -2.02 42.94
C PRO A 173 -18.67 -3.55 42.81
N GLY A 174 -18.17 -4.12 41.72
CA GLY A 174 -17.92 -5.55 41.61
C GLY A 174 -18.99 -6.39 40.92
N PHE A 175 -19.38 -6.04 39.69
CA PHE A 175 -19.69 -6.97 38.58
C PHE A 175 -20.11 -6.13 37.37
N VAL A 176 -19.23 -5.97 36.37
CA VAL A 176 -19.60 -5.26 35.13
C VAL A 176 -20.34 -6.26 34.24
N GLY A 177 -21.67 -6.12 34.17
CA GLY A 177 -22.50 -6.80 33.18
C GLY A 177 -21.90 -6.60 31.78
N ALA A 178 -21.57 -7.71 31.13
CA ALA A 178 -20.56 -7.79 30.09
C ALA A 178 -20.95 -7.14 28.75
N SER A 179 -21.01 -5.81 28.70
CA SER A 179 -20.74 -5.09 27.45
C SER A 179 -19.28 -5.31 27.07
N MET A 180 -18.99 -5.52 25.79
CA MET A 180 -17.64 -5.87 25.37
C MET A 180 -16.70 -4.68 25.57
N PRO A 181 -15.76 -4.70 26.55
CA PRO A 181 -14.89 -3.55 26.75
C PRO A 181 -13.96 -3.43 25.54
N ALA A 182 -13.92 -2.25 24.94
CA ALA A 182 -12.94 -1.96 23.90
C ALA A 182 -11.54 -1.99 24.53
N LEU A 183 -10.74 -3.00 24.19
CA LEU A 183 -9.38 -3.15 24.67
C LEU A 183 -8.45 -2.25 23.86
N HIS A 184 -7.73 -1.37 24.55
CA HIS A 184 -6.87 -0.37 23.93
C HIS A 184 -5.41 -0.70 24.09
N TYR A 185 -4.59 -0.12 23.21
CA TYR A 185 -3.15 -0.19 23.28
C TYR A 185 -2.61 0.19 24.66
N GLY A 186 -1.87 -0.74 25.25
CA GLY A 186 -1.21 -0.64 26.53
C GLY A 186 -2.07 -0.94 27.75
N ASP A 187 -3.32 -1.35 27.57
CA ASP A 187 -4.12 -1.92 28.65
C ASP A 187 -3.50 -3.26 29.07
N ARG A 188 -3.36 -3.48 30.39
CA ARG A 188 -2.99 -4.78 30.94
C ARG A 188 -4.24 -5.60 31.19
N ILE A 189 -4.23 -6.84 30.71
CA ILE A 189 -5.35 -7.77 30.83
C ILE A 189 -4.87 -9.08 31.45
N ARG A 190 -5.75 -9.68 32.24
CA ARG A 190 -5.61 -11.00 32.81
C ARG A 190 -6.75 -11.85 32.29
N LEU A 191 -6.42 -13.01 31.72
CA LEU A 191 -7.45 -13.84 31.10
C LEU A 191 -7.16 -15.33 31.12
N TRP A 192 -8.24 -16.11 31.15
CA TRP A 192 -8.19 -17.55 30.91
C TRP A 192 -8.36 -17.83 29.42
N CYS A 193 -7.35 -18.40 28.78
CA CYS A 193 -7.43 -18.79 27.37
C CYS A 193 -6.83 -20.15 27.07
N LYS A 194 -7.24 -20.68 25.92
CA LYS A 194 -6.66 -21.89 25.32
C LYS A 194 -5.74 -21.46 24.19
N LEU A 195 -4.44 -21.69 24.37
CA LEU A 195 -3.44 -21.43 23.34
C LEU A 195 -3.38 -22.58 22.32
N ARG A 196 -3.08 -22.22 21.08
CA ARG A 196 -2.85 -23.13 19.95
C ARG A 196 -1.71 -22.58 19.09
N VAL A 197 -0.82 -23.48 18.66
CA VAL A 197 0.22 -23.14 17.68
C VAL A 197 -0.44 -22.89 16.32
N PRO A 198 -0.11 -21.78 15.60
CA PRO A 198 -0.58 -21.58 14.25
C PRO A 198 -0.08 -22.72 13.35
N ARG A 199 -1.00 -23.36 12.63
CA ARG A 199 -0.67 -24.44 11.69
C ARG A 199 -0.89 -23.95 10.28
N ASN A 200 0.09 -24.21 9.42
CA ASN A 200 -0.07 -23.98 8.00
C ASN A 200 -0.80 -25.18 7.35
N PHE A 201 -1.63 -24.92 6.34
CA PHE A 201 -2.24 -25.99 5.56
C PHE A 201 -1.17 -26.58 4.65
N ARG A 202 -0.88 -27.88 4.73
CA ARG A 202 0.15 -28.58 3.93
C ARG A 202 -0.22 -28.72 2.44
N ASN A 203 -1.04 -27.82 1.92
CA ASN A 203 -1.43 -27.80 0.52
C ASN A 203 -0.36 -27.01 -0.26
N PRO A 204 0.24 -27.58 -1.34
CA PRO A 204 1.18 -26.84 -2.17
C PRO A 204 0.57 -25.53 -2.68
N GLY A 205 1.29 -24.41 -2.48
CA GLY A 205 0.84 -23.07 -2.86
C GLY A 205 -0.14 -22.39 -1.89
N ALA A 206 -0.48 -23.01 -0.75
CA ALA A 206 -1.28 -22.37 0.28
C ALA A 206 -0.54 -21.20 0.94
N PHE A 207 -1.31 -20.22 1.40
CA PHE A 207 -0.79 -19.05 2.12
C PHE A 207 -0.05 -19.47 3.38
N ASP A 208 1.21 -19.05 3.53
CA ASP A 208 1.98 -19.33 4.74
C ASP A 208 1.51 -18.46 5.92
N TYR A 209 0.50 -18.98 6.61
CA TYR A 209 -0.09 -18.29 7.76
C TYR A 209 0.86 -18.25 8.97
N GLN A 210 1.71 -19.25 9.13
CA GLN A 210 2.68 -19.31 10.23
C GLN A 210 3.78 -18.26 10.04
N GLY A 211 4.38 -18.22 8.85
CA GLY A 211 5.36 -17.18 8.49
C GLY A 211 4.78 -15.77 8.61
N TYR A 212 3.55 -15.56 8.13
CA TYR A 212 2.86 -14.26 8.24
C TYR A 212 2.63 -13.80 9.69
N LEU A 213 2.29 -14.72 10.59
CA LEU A 213 2.13 -14.40 12.02
C LEU A 213 3.48 -14.15 12.69
N ALA A 214 4.50 -14.93 12.35
CA ALA A 214 5.84 -14.76 12.86
C ALA A 214 6.46 -13.41 12.44
N ASP A 215 6.21 -12.95 11.21
CA ASP A 215 6.59 -11.61 10.73
C ASP A 215 5.93 -10.48 11.52
N ARG A 216 4.79 -10.76 12.17
CA ARG A 216 4.10 -9.81 13.06
C ARG A 216 4.50 -9.96 14.53
N GLY A 217 5.46 -10.82 14.85
CA GLY A 217 5.88 -11.12 16.22
C GLY A 217 4.88 -11.99 16.99
N ILE A 218 3.96 -12.69 16.30
CA ILE A 218 2.92 -13.51 16.93
C ILE A 218 3.33 -14.98 16.88
N ALA A 219 3.54 -15.57 18.06
CA ALA A 219 3.94 -16.98 18.22
C ALA A 219 2.75 -17.92 18.33
N ALA A 220 1.68 -17.49 19.02
CA ALA A 220 0.54 -18.36 19.32
C ALA A 220 -0.81 -17.68 19.06
N LEU A 221 -1.83 -18.50 18.88
CA LEU A 221 -3.22 -18.09 18.76
C LEU A 221 -3.98 -18.50 20.02
N GLY A 222 -4.73 -17.59 20.61
CA GLY A 222 -5.55 -17.84 21.78
C GLY A 222 -7.04 -17.63 21.49
N SER A 223 -7.88 -18.34 22.23
CA SER A 223 -9.32 -18.06 22.31
C SER A 223 -9.75 -17.95 23.77
N ALA A 224 -10.51 -16.90 24.09
CA ALA A 224 -11.04 -16.64 25.42
C ALA A 224 -12.51 -16.23 25.34
N LYS A 225 -13.26 -16.52 26.41
CA LYS A 225 -14.60 -15.97 26.63
C LYS A 225 -14.49 -14.64 27.35
N ILE A 226 -15.42 -13.73 27.09
CA ILE A 226 -15.41 -12.40 27.69
C ILE A 226 -15.52 -12.41 29.22
N GLU A 227 -16.25 -13.37 29.78
CA GLU A 227 -16.44 -13.56 31.22
C GLU A 227 -15.13 -13.79 31.97
N ASN A 228 -14.09 -14.22 31.25
CA ASN A 228 -12.80 -14.57 31.82
C ASN A 228 -11.74 -13.50 31.58
N VAL A 229 -12.12 -12.27 31.21
CA VAL A 229 -11.18 -11.17 30.94
C VAL A 229 -11.30 -10.12 32.05
N GLU A 230 -10.22 -9.94 32.80
CA GLU A 230 -10.09 -8.93 33.85
C GLU A 230 -9.09 -7.85 33.40
N LEU A 231 -9.49 -6.58 33.50
CA LEU A 231 -8.63 -5.44 33.23
C LEU A 231 -7.80 -5.11 34.48
N LEU A 232 -6.47 -5.19 34.36
CA LEU A 232 -5.56 -4.86 35.45
C LEU A 232 -5.17 -3.38 35.40
N PRO A 233 -5.03 -2.71 36.55
CA PRO A 233 -4.54 -1.34 36.60
C PRO A 233 -3.06 -1.30 36.19
N GLY A 234 -2.75 -0.53 35.15
CA GLY A 234 -1.39 -0.31 34.68
C GLY A 234 -1.33 -0.10 33.18
N PHE A 235 -0.32 0.66 32.75
CA PHE A 235 -0.02 0.88 31.33
C PHE A 235 1.36 0.32 31.03
N SER A 236 1.44 -0.63 30.10
CA SER A 236 2.71 -1.09 29.53
C SER A 236 2.68 -0.91 28.02
N GLY A 237 3.59 -0.07 27.50
CA GLY A 237 3.68 0.22 26.08
C GLY A 237 4.55 1.43 25.73
N GLY A 238 4.87 1.56 24.45
CA GLY A 238 5.64 2.69 23.93
C GLY A 238 4.80 3.97 23.86
N ARG A 239 5.35 5.08 24.34
CA ARG A 239 4.69 6.40 24.30
C ARG A 239 4.27 6.83 22.89
N PHE A 240 5.09 6.52 21.88
CA PHE A 240 4.80 6.85 20.49
C PHE A 240 3.60 6.06 19.94
N ALA A 241 3.53 4.76 20.24
CA ALA A 241 2.42 3.91 19.81
C ALA A 241 1.11 4.31 20.51
N GLN A 242 1.17 4.73 21.77
CA GLN A 242 0.02 5.29 22.49
C GLN A 242 -0.48 6.60 21.88
N TRP A 243 0.43 7.51 21.52
CA TRP A 243 0.04 8.75 20.85
C TRP A 243 -0.64 8.47 19.51
N ARG A 244 -0.09 7.53 18.73
CA ARG A 244 -0.66 7.09 17.45
C ARG A 244 -2.05 6.46 17.62
N SER A 245 -2.24 5.56 18.58
CA SER A 245 -3.56 4.95 18.84
C SER A 245 -4.58 5.98 19.34
N ARG A 246 -4.15 6.95 20.15
CA ARG A 246 -5.00 8.08 20.56
C ARG A 246 -5.40 8.94 19.39
N LEU A 247 -4.49 9.25 18.47
CA LEU A 247 -4.81 10.00 17.25
C LEU A 247 -5.83 9.24 16.40
N HIS A 248 -5.57 7.96 16.12
CA HIS A 248 -6.48 7.11 15.35
C HIS A 248 -7.89 7.13 15.97
N ARG A 249 -8.00 6.87 17.27
CA ARG A 249 -9.27 6.94 18.01
C ARG A 249 -9.93 8.31 17.97
N SER A 250 -9.15 9.38 18.06
CA SER A 250 -9.69 10.75 17.99
C SER A 250 -10.27 11.07 16.62
N VAL A 251 -9.69 10.52 15.54
CA VAL A 251 -10.23 10.67 14.18
C VAL A 251 -11.53 9.87 14.05
N VAL A 252 -11.52 8.60 14.44
CA VAL A 252 -12.72 7.73 14.41
C VAL A 252 -13.86 8.32 15.25
N ALA A 253 -13.58 8.83 16.45
CA ALA A 253 -14.58 9.45 17.31
C ALA A 253 -15.22 10.68 16.65
N LYS A 254 -14.42 11.54 16.00
CA LYS A 254 -14.93 12.70 15.26
C LYS A 254 -15.77 12.29 14.06
N VAL A 255 -15.38 11.24 13.33
CA VAL A 255 -16.18 10.73 12.22
C VAL A 255 -17.55 10.26 12.74
N ASN A 256 -17.58 9.49 13.83
CA ASN A 256 -18.83 9.02 14.42
C ASN A 256 -19.69 10.15 15.02
N GLU A 257 -19.11 11.30 15.35
CA GLU A 257 -19.86 12.49 15.78
C GLU A 257 -20.47 13.27 14.60
N LEU A 258 -19.77 13.33 13.45
CA LEU A 258 -20.21 14.11 12.29
C LEU A 258 -21.26 13.41 11.42
N TRP A 259 -21.28 12.08 11.41
CA TRP A 259 -22.11 11.28 10.51
C TRP A 259 -22.99 10.28 11.26
N ALA A 260 -24.10 9.86 10.64
CA ALA A 260 -24.95 8.82 11.18
C ALA A 260 -24.17 7.47 11.29
N PRO A 261 -24.50 6.58 12.25
CA PRO A 261 -23.68 5.40 12.54
C PRO A 261 -23.37 4.50 11.34
N ARG A 262 -24.32 4.36 10.41
CA ARG A 262 -24.14 3.55 9.19
C ARG A 262 -23.16 4.20 8.21
N ASP A 263 -23.26 5.51 8.03
CA ASP A 263 -22.41 6.26 7.09
C ASP A 263 -21.02 6.46 7.67
N ALA A 264 -20.93 6.71 8.99
CA ALA A 264 -19.67 6.77 9.72
C ALA A 264 -18.89 5.45 9.59
N ALA A 265 -19.54 4.30 9.79
CA ALA A 265 -18.91 2.99 9.61
C ALA A 265 -18.41 2.74 8.17
N LEU A 266 -19.12 3.25 7.16
CA LEU A 266 -18.66 3.18 5.76
C LEU A 266 -17.45 4.08 5.51
N ILE A 267 -17.47 5.31 6.01
CA ILE A 267 -16.36 6.27 5.88
C ILE A 267 -15.13 5.76 6.64
N ASP A 268 -15.31 5.24 7.85
CA ASP A 268 -14.24 4.64 8.66
C ASP A 268 -13.61 3.46 7.93
N ALA A 269 -14.41 2.56 7.35
CA ALA A 269 -13.90 1.45 6.56
C ALA A 269 -13.13 1.91 5.32
N MET A 270 -13.69 2.86 4.56
CA MET A 270 -13.12 3.34 3.30
C MET A 270 -11.89 4.24 3.47
N LEU A 271 -11.85 5.08 4.50
CA LEU A 271 -10.85 6.12 4.67
C LEU A 271 -9.80 5.77 5.72
N ILE A 272 -10.23 5.15 6.82
CA ILE A 272 -9.37 4.79 7.96
C ILE A 272 -8.99 3.31 7.90
N GLY A 273 -9.84 2.45 7.34
CA GLY A 273 -9.60 1.01 7.25
C GLY A 273 -10.09 0.25 8.47
N GLU A 274 -10.95 0.88 9.27
CA GLU A 274 -11.63 0.29 10.39
C GLU A 274 -12.97 -0.30 9.91
N ASP A 275 -13.01 -1.61 9.72
CA ASP A 275 -14.21 -2.32 9.26
C ASP A 275 -15.03 -2.91 10.42
N ALA A 276 -14.65 -2.61 11.67
CA ALA A 276 -15.26 -3.14 12.89
C ALA A 276 -16.75 -2.78 13.02
N PHE A 277 -17.12 -1.55 12.66
CA PHE A 277 -18.47 -1.03 12.81
C PHE A 277 -19.38 -1.33 11.61
N LEU A 278 -18.87 -1.99 10.56
CA LEU A 278 -19.62 -2.27 9.35
C LEU A 278 -20.60 -3.42 9.54
N ASP A 279 -21.88 -3.15 9.33
CA ASP A 279 -22.94 -4.16 9.44
C ASP A 279 -22.79 -5.30 8.40
N ARG A 280 -23.19 -6.51 8.81
CA ARG A 280 -23.01 -7.72 8.00
C ARG A 280 -23.79 -7.66 6.69
N ASP A 281 -24.99 -7.09 6.68
CA ASP A 281 -25.82 -7.01 5.47
C ASP A 281 -25.18 -6.07 4.46
N THR A 282 -24.68 -4.92 4.93
CA THR A 282 -23.93 -3.98 4.08
C THR A 282 -22.68 -4.65 3.51
N ARG A 283 -21.92 -5.40 4.32
CA ARG A 283 -20.77 -6.17 3.85
C ARG A 283 -21.14 -7.18 2.76
N VAL A 284 -22.25 -7.90 2.91
CA VAL A 284 -22.73 -8.89 1.93
C VAL A 284 -23.18 -8.21 0.64
N ASP A 285 -23.81 -7.05 0.70
CA ASP A 285 -24.22 -6.28 -0.48
C ASP A 285 -23.00 -5.81 -1.30
N PHE A 286 -21.94 -5.33 -0.63
CA PHE A 286 -20.68 -4.99 -1.28
C PHE A 286 -19.95 -6.22 -1.87
N GLN A 287 -20.09 -7.40 -1.24
CA GLN A 287 -19.57 -8.65 -1.80
C GLN A 287 -20.36 -9.10 -3.04
N ARG A 288 -21.70 -9.03 -3.00
CA ARG A 288 -22.58 -9.40 -4.12
C ARG A 288 -22.40 -8.50 -5.33
N SER A 289 -22.19 -7.20 -5.10
CA SER A 289 -21.88 -6.23 -6.16
C SER A 289 -20.43 -6.29 -6.67
N GLY A 290 -19.57 -7.14 -6.09
CA GLY A 290 -18.14 -7.21 -6.42
C GLY A 290 -17.32 -5.98 -6.02
N THR A 291 -17.94 -5.02 -5.32
CA THR A 291 -17.34 -3.72 -4.96
C THR A 291 -16.71 -3.73 -3.56
N TYR A 292 -16.62 -4.90 -2.92
CA TYR A 292 -15.99 -5.07 -1.61
C TYR A 292 -14.56 -4.51 -1.51
N HIS A 293 -13.82 -4.51 -2.62
CA HIS A 293 -12.47 -3.94 -2.69
C HIS A 293 -12.42 -2.42 -2.39
N VAL A 294 -13.53 -1.69 -2.51
CA VAL A 294 -13.63 -0.27 -2.19
C VAL A 294 -13.73 -0.02 -0.68
N LEU A 295 -14.29 -0.97 0.07
CA LEU A 295 -14.40 -0.90 1.54
C LEU A 295 -13.07 -1.13 2.25
N VAL A 296 -12.05 -1.64 1.56
CA VAL A 296 -10.72 -1.84 2.11
C VAL A 296 -9.86 -0.68 1.68
N VAL A 297 -9.25 0.03 2.64
CA VAL A 297 -8.29 1.10 2.33
C VAL A 297 -7.21 0.56 1.40
N SER A 298 -7.16 1.15 0.20
CA SER A 298 -6.28 0.73 -0.88
C SER A 298 -5.29 1.83 -1.23
N GLY A 299 -4.30 1.50 -2.08
CA GLY A 299 -3.35 2.48 -2.60
C GLY A 299 -4.01 3.58 -3.44
N MET A 300 -5.25 3.38 -3.90
CA MET A 300 -6.02 4.42 -4.60
C MET A 300 -6.32 5.61 -3.70
N ASN A 301 -6.66 5.38 -2.42
CA ASN A 301 -6.94 6.46 -1.48
C ASN A 301 -5.71 7.35 -1.27
N VAL A 302 -4.53 6.71 -1.11
CA VAL A 302 -3.24 7.42 -1.00
C VAL A 302 -2.95 8.21 -2.28
N THR A 303 -3.23 7.63 -3.45
CA THR A 303 -2.99 8.28 -4.74
C THR A 303 -3.90 9.50 -4.90
N ILE A 304 -5.20 9.37 -4.62
CA ILE A 304 -6.17 10.46 -4.69
C ILE A 304 -5.77 11.57 -3.70
N LEU A 305 -5.43 11.21 -2.46
CA LEU A 305 -4.95 12.17 -1.46
C LEU A 305 -3.72 12.92 -1.97
N SER A 306 -2.72 12.19 -2.47
CA SER A 306 -1.49 12.79 -3.00
C SER A 306 -1.78 13.74 -4.17
N PHE A 307 -2.74 13.39 -5.04
CA PHE A 307 -3.13 14.20 -6.18
C PHE A 307 -3.82 15.49 -5.74
N VAL A 308 -4.82 15.40 -4.84
CA VAL A 308 -5.57 16.56 -4.35
C VAL A 308 -4.66 17.53 -3.59
N VAL A 309 -3.80 17.01 -2.71
CA VAL A 309 -2.82 17.82 -1.96
C VAL A 309 -1.86 18.50 -2.94
N PHE A 310 -1.22 17.73 -3.82
CA PHE A 310 -0.27 18.28 -4.80
C PHE A 310 -0.92 19.35 -5.70
N TRP A 311 -2.14 19.11 -6.19
CA TRP A 311 -2.89 20.03 -7.03
C TRP A 311 -3.23 21.34 -6.29
N THR A 312 -3.68 21.23 -5.04
CA THR A 312 -4.02 22.39 -4.20
C THR A 312 -2.78 23.24 -3.92
N LEU A 313 -1.66 22.62 -3.53
CA LEU A 313 -0.39 23.32 -3.33
C LEU A 313 0.10 24.02 -4.60
N ARG A 314 -0.08 23.38 -5.77
CA ARG A 314 0.28 23.97 -7.06
C ARG A 314 -0.59 25.18 -7.39
N ARG A 315 -1.88 25.16 -7.03
CA ARG A 315 -2.82 26.28 -7.17
C ARG A 315 -2.43 27.46 -6.26
N LEU A 316 -1.88 27.18 -5.08
CA LEU A 316 -1.31 28.17 -4.16
C LEU A 316 0.04 28.76 -4.62
N ARG A 317 0.46 28.51 -5.87
CA ARG A 317 1.70 29.00 -6.49
C ARG A 317 3.00 28.60 -5.77
N MET A 318 2.98 27.56 -4.94
CA MET A 318 4.21 27.02 -4.33
C MET A 318 5.15 26.45 -5.40
N SER A 319 6.46 26.51 -5.18
CA SER A 319 7.45 25.90 -6.07
C SER A 319 7.38 24.36 -6.03
N ASP A 320 7.91 23.69 -7.05
CA ASP A 320 7.71 22.23 -7.23
C ASP A 320 8.38 21.39 -6.12
N ILE A 321 9.47 21.88 -5.52
CA ILE A 321 10.19 21.23 -4.43
C ILE A 321 9.35 21.18 -3.14
N PRO A 322 8.92 22.33 -2.55
CA PRO A 322 8.12 22.30 -1.32
C PRO A 322 6.75 21.66 -1.53
N ALA A 323 6.14 21.81 -2.72
CA ALA A 323 4.88 21.13 -3.04
C ALA A 323 5.03 19.61 -2.97
N THR A 324 6.10 19.08 -3.55
CA THR A 324 6.45 17.66 -3.50
C THR A 324 6.71 17.18 -2.08
N LEU A 325 7.57 17.88 -1.33
CA LEU A 325 7.95 17.47 0.02
C LEU A 325 6.75 17.46 0.97
N LEU A 326 5.88 18.48 0.87
CA LEU A 326 4.70 18.55 1.73
C LEU A 326 3.68 17.47 1.36
N THR A 327 3.51 17.16 0.07
CA THR A 327 2.63 16.06 -0.36
C THR A 327 3.10 14.73 0.19
N VAL A 328 4.41 14.44 0.12
CA VAL A 328 4.98 13.23 0.71
C VAL A 328 4.76 13.21 2.23
N ALA A 329 4.99 14.33 2.91
CA ALA A 329 4.73 14.44 4.34
C ALA A 329 3.26 14.14 4.70
N PHE A 330 2.30 14.68 3.94
CA PHE A 330 0.87 14.40 4.13
C PHE A 330 0.54 12.91 3.93
N CYS A 331 1.09 12.28 2.89
CA CYS A 331 0.88 10.84 2.66
C CYS A 331 1.45 9.99 3.80
N VAL A 332 2.63 10.35 4.33
CA VAL A 332 3.24 9.65 5.47
C VAL A 332 2.41 9.83 6.73
N VAL A 333 1.93 11.05 7.01
CA VAL A 333 1.02 11.32 8.14
C VAL A 333 -0.26 10.50 8.01
N TYR A 334 -0.85 10.44 6.80
CA TYR A 334 -2.04 9.62 6.54
C TYR A 334 -1.76 8.12 6.76
N ALA A 335 -0.62 7.60 6.31
CA ALA A 335 -0.22 6.21 6.53
C ALA A 335 -0.03 5.88 8.02
N PHE A 336 0.51 6.82 8.81
CA PHE A 336 0.61 6.66 10.27
C PHE A 336 -0.74 6.76 10.97
N ALA A 337 -1.63 7.62 10.49
CA ALA A 337 -2.92 7.88 11.10
C ALA A 337 -3.90 6.72 10.93
N THR A 338 -3.79 5.93 9.86
CA THR A 338 -4.80 4.93 9.49
C THR A 338 -4.63 3.55 10.16
N ASP A 339 -3.54 3.25 10.88
CA ASP A 339 -3.27 1.89 11.42
C ASP A 339 -3.42 0.75 10.37
N VAL A 340 -3.40 1.08 9.08
CA VAL A 340 -3.62 0.12 8.00
C VAL A 340 -2.31 -0.57 7.63
N GLY A 341 -2.44 -1.86 7.28
CA GLY A 341 -1.35 -2.76 6.96
C GLY A 341 -0.50 -2.38 5.74
N ALA A 342 0.34 -3.32 5.32
CA ALA A 342 1.32 -3.18 4.24
C ALA A 342 0.85 -2.45 2.95
N PRO A 343 -0.43 -2.51 2.48
CA PRO A 343 -0.84 -1.83 1.26
C PRO A 343 -0.67 -0.30 1.27
N VAL A 344 -1.02 0.39 2.35
CA VAL A 344 -0.99 1.86 2.45
C VAL A 344 0.45 2.37 2.48
N TRP A 345 1.30 1.70 3.25
CA TRP A 345 2.73 2.00 3.32
C TRP A 345 3.43 1.86 1.98
N ARG A 346 3.12 0.79 1.23
CA ARG A 346 3.68 0.61 -0.13
C ARG A 346 3.21 1.70 -1.08
N ALA A 347 1.92 2.03 -1.07
CA ALA A 347 1.39 3.10 -1.91
C ALA A 347 2.03 4.45 -1.57
N THR A 348 2.19 4.75 -0.28
CA THR A 348 2.87 5.96 0.21
C THR A 348 4.33 6.02 -0.23
N LEU A 349 5.05 4.91 -0.14
CA LEU A 349 6.43 4.82 -0.60
C LEU A 349 6.52 4.97 -2.12
N MET A 350 5.63 4.33 -2.88
CA MET A 350 5.57 4.48 -4.33
C MET A 350 5.27 5.92 -4.73
N CYS A 351 4.32 6.59 -4.06
CA CYS A 351 4.06 8.02 -4.24
C CYS A 351 5.31 8.86 -3.94
N ALA A 352 5.97 8.62 -2.80
CA ALA A 352 7.17 9.37 -2.41
C ALA A 352 8.29 9.24 -3.44
N ILE A 353 8.52 8.02 -3.94
CA ILE A 353 9.57 7.75 -4.93
C ILE A 353 9.17 8.28 -6.30
N TYR A 354 7.90 8.18 -6.70
CA TYR A 354 7.41 8.78 -7.93
C TYR A 354 7.58 10.31 -7.92
N LEU A 355 7.18 10.98 -6.83
CA LEU A 355 7.34 12.44 -6.71
C LEU A 355 8.83 12.83 -6.62
N GLY A 356 9.64 12.08 -5.87
CA GLY A 356 11.08 12.32 -5.76
C GLY A 356 11.82 12.13 -7.09
N THR A 357 11.48 11.08 -7.84
CA THR A 357 12.04 10.85 -9.18
C THR A 357 11.57 11.88 -10.18
N ARG A 358 10.32 12.34 -10.11
CA ARG A 358 9.85 13.48 -10.91
C ARG A 358 10.64 14.76 -10.64
N LEU A 359 11.10 14.97 -9.40
CA LEU A 359 11.90 16.12 -9.03
C LEU A 359 13.36 16.01 -9.53
N LEU A 360 13.93 14.80 -9.48
CA LEU A 360 15.31 14.51 -9.88
C LEU A 360 15.47 14.28 -11.40
N TYR A 361 14.45 13.76 -12.08
CA TYR A 361 14.47 13.39 -13.49
C TYR A 361 13.35 14.10 -14.25
N ARG A 362 13.77 15.00 -15.15
CA ARG A 362 12.89 15.65 -16.13
C ARG A 362 12.59 14.68 -17.26
N ASP A 363 11.49 13.94 -17.08
CA ASP A 363 10.87 13.00 -18.01
C ASP A 363 11.74 11.77 -18.42
N ARG A 364 11.09 10.62 -18.55
CA ARG A 364 11.47 9.46 -19.42
C ARG A 364 12.04 8.17 -18.82
N ALA A 365 11.94 7.89 -17.53
CA ALA A 365 12.23 6.51 -17.08
C ALA A 365 11.28 6.04 -15.97
N MET A 366 9.99 5.87 -16.32
CA MET A 366 8.98 5.25 -15.45
C MET A 366 9.47 3.89 -14.90
N LEU A 367 10.18 3.11 -15.71
CA LEU A 367 10.77 1.83 -15.29
C LEU A 367 11.93 1.99 -14.29
N ASN A 368 12.76 3.02 -14.41
CA ASN A 368 13.78 3.32 -13.39
C ASN A 368 13.14 3.81 -12.09
N ALA A 369 12.08 4.61 -12.16
CA ALA A 369 11.36 5.05 -10.96
C ALA A 369 10.69 3.87 -10.23
N LEU A 370 10.07 2.96 -10.99
CA LEU A 370 9.52 1.72 -10.46
C LEU A 370 10.60 0.84 -9.84
N ALA A 371 11.74 0.69 -10.50
CA ALA A 371 12.86 -0.09 -9.98
C ALA A 371 13.46 0.53 -8.71
N ALA A 372 13.48 1.87 -8.60
CA ALA A 372 13.93 2.57 -7.41
C ALA A 372 12.96 2.32 -6.26
N ALA A 373 11.65 2.28 -6.55
CA ALA A 373 10.64 1.91 -5.58
C ALA A 373 10.76 0.46 -5.11
N ALA A 374 10.97 -0.47 -6.02
CA ALA A 374 11.22 -1.88 -5.68
C ALA A 374 12.45 -2.01 -4.78
N MET A 375 13.57 -1.39 -5.18
CA MET A 375 14.83 -1.49 -4.45
C MET A 375 14.73 -0.84 -3.07
N GLY A 376 14.13 0.34 -2.95
CA GLY A 376 13.89 0.98 -1.65
C GLY A 376 13.08 0.07 -0.72
N LEU A 377 11.99 -0.52 -1.22
CA LEU A 377 11.13 -1.41 -0.43
C LEU A 377 11.85 -2.69 0.01
N LEU A 378 12.65 -3.30 -0.88
CA LEU A 378 13.43 -4.51 -0.58
C LEU A 378 14.65 -4.25 0.32
N VAL A 379 15.13 -3.00 0.38
CA VAL A 379 16.16 -2.58 1.34
C VAL A 379 15.57 -2.38 2.74
N PHE A 380 14.31 -1.94 2.86
CA PHE A 380 13.64 -1.89 4.17
C PHE A 380 13.24 -3.28 4.65
N ASP A 381 12.65 -4.08 3.76
CA ASP A 381 12.22 -5.44 4.09
C ASP A 381 12.30 -6.34 2.83
N PRO A 382 13.32 -7.21 2.74
CA PRO A 382 13.54 -8.12 1.63
C PRO A 382 12.48 -9.22 1.56
N ARG A 383 11.77 -9.51 2.66
CA ARG A 383 10.70 -10.53 2.67
C ARG A 383 9.49 -10.10 1.86
N GLN A 384 9.33 -8.80 1.63
CA GLN A 384 8.26 -8.26 0.80
C GLN A 384 8.27 -8.83 -0.63
N LEU A 385 9.43 -9.28 -1.14
CA LEU A 385 9.55 -9.94 -2.44
C LEU A 385 8.62 -11.17 -2.58
N PHE A 386 8.40 -11.88 -1.48
CA PHE A 386 7.58 -13.10 -1.44
C PHE A 386 6.11 -12.81 -1.16
N THR A 387 5.74 -11.56 -0.89
CA THR A 387 4.35 -11.20 -0.63
C THR A 387 3.56 -11.08 -1.94
N ALA A 388 2.41 -11.74 -2.01
CA ALA A 388 1.55 -11.73 -3.21
C ALA A 388 1.21 -10.31 -3.68
N SER A 389 0.93 -9.40 -2.74
CA SER A 389 0.57 -8.03 -3.10
C SER A 389 1.74 -7.22 -3.67
N PHE A 390 2.99 -7.46 -3.26
CA PHE A 390 4.16 -6.84 -3.91
C PHE A 390 4.26 -7.34 -5.35
N GLN A 391 4.26 -8.67 -5.53
CA GLN A 391 4.39 -9.31 -6.84
C GLN A 391 3.33 -8.79 -7.81
N MET A 392 2.06 -8.78 -7.41
CA MET A 392 0.97 -8.32 -8.25
C MET A 392 1.10 -6.84 -8.63
N THR A 393 1.41 -5.95 -7.68
CA THR A 393 1.55 -4.51 -8.00
C THR A 393 2.71 -4.27 -8.98
N PHE A 394 3.88 -4.83 -8.72
CA PHE A 394 5.05 -4.61 -9.58
C PHE A 394 4.90 -5.26 -10.95
N ILE A 395 4.32 -6.47 -11.04
CA ILE A 395 4.03 -7.13 -12.33
C ILE A 395 3.02 -6.32 -13.12
N CYS A 396 1.93 -5.86 -12.51
CA CYS A 396 0.93 -5.04 -13.20
C CYS A 396 1.54 -3.76 -13.76
N VAL A 397 2.31 -3.01 -12.97
CA VAL A 397 2.95 -1.77 -13.45
C VAL A 397 4.02 -2.08 -14.50
N LEU A 398 4.77 -3.18 -14.37
CA LEU A 398 5.75 -3.62 -15.37
C LEU A 398 5.06 -3.97 -16.70
N ILE A 399 3.93 -4.69 -16.67
CA ILE A 399 3.13 -5.01 -17.87
C ILE A 399 2.62 -3.72 -18.53
N VAL A 400 2.07 -2.79 -17.75
CA VAL A 400 1.61 -1.50 -18.27
C VAL A 400 2.77 -0.71 -18.88
N ALA A 401 3.94 -0.70 -18.25
CA ALA A 401 5.10 0.04 -18.75
C ALA A 401 5.76 -0.63 -19.97
N ALA A 402 5.91 -1.95 -19.97
CA ALA A 402 6.61 -2.72 -21.00
C ALA A 402 5.73 -3.06 -22.22
N ILE A 403 4.41 -3.20 -22.03
CA ILE A 403 3.45 -3.56 -23.09
C ILE A 403 2.48 -2.40 -23.33
N GLY A 404 1.87 -1.88 -22.27
CA GLY A 404 0.84 -0.82 -22.37
C GLY A 404 1.36 0.47 -23.02
N ILE A 405 2.51 1.00 -22.59
CA ILE A 405 3.12 2.20 -23.17
C ILE A 405 3.47 2.01 -24.66
N PRO A 406 4.22 0.96 -25.08
CA PRO A 406 4.52 0.81 -26.51
C PRO A 406 3.28 0.55 -27.36
N MET A 407 2.26 -0.16 -26.85
CA MET A 407 0.98 -0.29 -27.56
C MET A 407 0.28 1.07 -27.70
N LEU A 408 0.21 1.85 -26.62
CA LEU A 408 -0.40 3.19 -26.64
C LEU A 408 0.35 4.15 -27.57
N GLN A 409 1.68 4.06 -27.61
CA GLN A 409 2.53 4.83 -28.52
C GLN A 409 2.30 4.46 -29.99
N ARG A 410 2.04 3.18 -30.28
CA ARG A 410 1.75 2.70 -31.64
C ARG A 410 0.35 3.06 -32.13
N THR A 411 -0.63 3.18 -31.24
CA THR A 411 -2.03 3.43 -31.62
C THR A 411 -2.47 4.88 -31.34
N SER A 412 -2.67 5.23 -30.07
CA SER A 412 -3.38 6.45 -29.67
C SER A 412 -2.51 7.71 -29.67
N GLN A 413 -1.21 7.60 -29.35
CA GLN A 413 -0.34 8.79 -29.38
C GLN A 413 -0.17 9.37 -30.77
N LEU A 414 -0.24 8.54 -31.81
CA LEU A 414 -0.22 9.00 -33.19
C LEU A 414 -1.47 9.84 -33.50
N GLN A 415 -2.64 9.37 -33.08
CA GLN A 415 -3.91 10.09 -33.24
C GLN A 415 -3.96 11.39 -32.42
N LYS A 416 -3.48 11.37 -31.17
CA LYS A 416 -3.36 12.58 -30.34
C LYS A 416 -2.43 13.62 -30.98
N ARG A 417 -1.30 13.18 -31.56
CA ARG A 417 -0.38 14.07 -32.29
C ARG A 417 -0.99 14.60 -33.58
N ALA A 418 -1.86 13.83 -34.24
CA ALA A 418 -2.64 14.26 -35.41
C ALA A 418 -3.58 15.43 -35.05
N LEU A 419 -4.21 15.34 -33.88
CA LEU A 419 -5.17 16.30 -33.34
C LEU A 419 -4.52 17.55 -32.70
N MET A 420 -3.20 17.55 -32.48
CA MET A 420 -2.49 18.74 -31.98
C MET A 420 -2.40 19.81 -33.08
N ASN A 421 -2.51 21.09 -32.70
CA ASN A 421 -2.49 22.25 -33.60
C ASN A 421 -3.50 22.11 -34.74
N TRP A 422 -4.76 21.84 -34.42
CA TRP A 422 -5.84 21.51 -35.37
C TRP A 422 -5.99 22.51 -36.53
N ASP A 423 -5.74 23.80 -36.28
CA ASP A 423 -5.95 24.89 -37.25
C ASP A 423 -4.78 25.12 -38.21
N SER A 424 -3.60 24.52 -37.99
CA SER A 424 -2.42 24.75 -38.85
C SER A 424 -2.31 23.70 -39.95
N ASN A 425 -2.48 24.09 -41.22
CA ASN A 425 -2.36 23.17 -42.37
C ASN A 425 -0.93 22.67 -42.61
N ASP A 426 0.09 23.49 -42.32
CA ASP A 426 1.50 23.13 -42.55
C ASP A 426 1.98 21.98 -41.64
N TYR A 427 1.33 21.80 -40.50
CA TYR A 427 1.67 20.74 -39.55
C TYR A 427 1.35 19.33 -40.09
N ALA A 428 0.42 19.21 -41.04
CA ALA A 428 0.10 17.95 -41.71
C ALA A 428 1.31 17.38 -42.49
N ALA A 429 2.14 18.26 -43.08
CA ALA A 429 3.30 17.85 -43.87
C ALA A 429 4.46 17.30 -43.02
N LEU A 430 4.49 17.63 -41.72
CA LEU A 430 5.50 17.16 -40.77
C LEU A 430 5.14 15.80 -40.13
N LEU A 431 3.91 15.32 -40.33
CA LEU A 431 3.39 14.10 -39.75
C LEU A 431 3.64 12.88 -40.66
N PRO A 432 3.79 11.66 -40.09
CA PRO A 432 3.84 10.44 -40.89
C PRO A 432 2.57 10.28 -41.75
N PRO A 433 2.65 9.68 -42.94
CA PRO A 433 1.57 9.71 -43.95
C PRO A 433 0.23 9.16 -43.45
N ARG A 434 0.23 8.06 -42.68
CA ARG A 434 -1.00 7.51 -42.07
C ARG A 434 -1.66 8.43 -41.05
N VAL A 435 -0.86 9.26 -40.36
CA VAL A 435 -1.34 10.18 -39.32
C VAL A 435 -1.85 11.47 -39.96
N ALA A 436 -1.18 11.95 -41.00
CA ALA A 436 -1.63 13.06 -41.81
C ALA A 436 -2.98 12.73 -42.51
N GLN A 437 -3.12 11.53 -43.06
CA GLN A 437 -4.37 11.07 -43.69
C GLN A 437 -5.54 11.06 -42.69
N PHE A 438 -5.35 10.45 -41.51
CA PHE A 438 -6.38 10.43 -40.46
C PHE A 438 -6.79 11.84 -40.02
N ARG A 439 -5.84 12.78 -39.94
CA ARG A 439 -6.13 14.18 -39.63
C ARG A 439 -6.99 14.84 -40.71
N VAL A 440 -6.63 14.69 -41.98
CA VAL A 440 -7.35 15.29 -43.11
C VAL A 440 -8.77 14.71 -43.20
N GLU A 441 -8.93 13.40 -43.02
CA GLU A 441 -10.25 12.76 -42.97
C GLU A 441 -11.13 13.35 -41.86
N LEU A 442 -10.57 13.57 -40.66
CA LEU A 442 -11.28 14.20 -39.56
C LEU A 442 -11.61 15.68 -39.81
N GLN A 443 -10.71 16.45 -40.42
CA GLN A 443 -10.97 17.85 -40.79
C GLN A 443 -12.08 17.95 -41.85
N LEU A 444 -12.05 17.08 -42.86
CA LEU A 444 -13.12 16.96 -43.85
C LEU A 444 -14.44 16.55 -43.19
N MET A 445 -14.44 15.56 -42.30
CA MET A 445 -15.64 15.18 -41.54
C MET A 445 -16.19 16.34 -40.70
N ALA A 446 -15.33 17.15 -40.08
CA ALA A 446 -15.75 18.32 -39.31
C ALA A 446 -16.34 19.43 -40.20
N GLU A 447 -15.81 19.62 -41.41
CA GLU A 447 -16.31 20.60 -42.39
C GLU A 447 -17.64 20.14 -43.02
N PHE A 448 -17.79 18.83 -43.28
CA PHE A 448 -19.00 18.22 -43.82
C PHE A 448 -20.03 17.80 -42.76
N ALA A 449 -19.71 17.90 -41.46
CA ALA A 449 -20.68 17.66 -40.40
C ALA A 449 -21.79 18.72 -40.52
N PRO A 450 -23.06 18.33 -40.73
CA PRO A 450 -24.12 19.31 -40.85
C PRO A 450 -24.20 20.09 -39.54
N ARG A 451 -24.10 21.43 -39.62
CA ARG A 451 -24.43 22.36 -38.52
C ARG A 451 -25.90 22.17 -38.12
N ARG A 452 -26.23 21.08 -37.45
CA ARG A 452 -27.55 20.85 -36.86
C ARG A 452 -27.56 21.44 -35.46
N HIS A 453 -27.98 22.72 -35.44
CA HIS A 453 -28.58 23.48 -34.35
C HIS A 453 -27.92 23.47 -32.96
N PHE A 454 -27.29 24.60 -32.62
CA PHE A 454 -27.53 25.23 -31.32
C PHE A 454 -27.88 26.70 -31.58
N PHE A 455 -29.08 26.90 -32.12
CA PHE A 455 -29.75 28.20 -32.17
C PHE A 455 -30.35 28.42 -30.78
N TRP A 456 -29.70 29.21 -29.95
CA TRP A 456 -30.36 29.90 -28.84
C TRP A 456 -30.59 31.32 -29.36
N GLU A 457 -31.78 31.56 -29.93
CA GLU A 457 -32.27 32.89 -30.28
C GLU A 457 -32.84 33.55 -29.01
N PRO A 458 -32.23 34.61 -28.45
CA PRO A 458 -33.02 35.64 -27.79
C PRO A 458 -33.59 36.56 -28.87
N GLY A 459 -34.89 36.81 -28.79
CA GLY A 459 -35.66 37.51 -29.80
C GLY A 459 -35.08 38.86 -30.25
N ASN A 460 -35.16 39.07 -31.57
CA ASN A 460 -35.65 40.25 -32.28
C ASN A 460 -35.38 41.62 -31.63
N TRP A 461 -34.64 42.51 -32.32
CA TRP A 461 -35.07 43.90 -32.63
C TRP A 461 -34.11 44.55 -33.65
N SER A 462 -34.63 44.70 -34.87
CA SER A 462 -34.46 45.83 -35.80
C SER A 462 -33.07 46.33 -36.26
N SER A 463 -32.94 46.26 -37.58
CA SER A 463 -32.62 47.37 -38.51
C SER A 463 -31.20 47.51 -39.10
N SER A 464 -31.25 47.69 -40.43
CA SER A 464 -30.26 48.29 -41.34
C SER A 464 -28.99 47.52 -41.74
N GLN A 465 -29.09 46.85 -42.89
CA GLN A 465 -28.15 46.95 -44.03
C GLN A 465 -27.78 48.43 -44.36
N PRO A 466 -26.86 48.75 -45.30
CA PRO A 466 -25.96 47.90 -46.13
C PRO A 466 -24.52 48.47 -46.26
N TYR A 467 -23.60 47.79 -46.95
CA TYR A 467 -23.08 48.23 -48.26
C TYR A 467 -22.03 47.29 -48.83
N CYS A 468 -22.22 47.02 -50.13
CA CYS A 468 -21.39 46.27 -51.06
C CYS A 468 -20.01 46.89 -51.30
N SER A 469 -19.05 46.05 -51.66
CA SER A 469 -18.41 46.04 -52.99
C SER A 469 -17.68 44.73 -53.20
#